data_AF-A0A1G2QPH3-F1
#
_entry.id   AF-A0A1G2QPH3-F1
#
_cell.length_a   1.000
_cell.length_b   1.000
_cell.length_c   1.000
_cell.angle_alpha   90.00
_cell.angle_beta   90.00
_cell.angle_gamma   90.00
#
_symmetry.space_group_name_H-M   'P 1'
#
loop_
_entity.id
_entity.type
_entity.pdbx_description
1 polymer ?
#
loop_
_entity_poly.entity_id
_entity_poly.type
_entity_poly.pdbx_seq_one_letter_code
_entity_poly.pdbx_strand_id
1 'polypeptide(L)'
;MTNNLSQKQIDRLWGEDGPYSQANLRKEVRILDDRVSRTFLIVEVDINPTTYKIVRKNRHKKEFKDDQRVQQLLDHSENREPYSGYVSMSFEREYTDESAVYSAEAVLSDVQKTIIKMHKFVMDNYAVAPAKSLKTKINNRARTEILEERRRIEKEIVDLLEECGSDFDLADVKEAVYSETETDDMQQIIAMFDTGEPDGPDLSTIIETVTDAWNYFPHEALGGQCPAEIV
;
A
#
# COMPACT_ATOMS: atom_id res chain seq x y z
N MET A 1 -16.93 -9.25 -31.98
CA MET A 1 -15.71 -8.49 -32.35
C MET A 1 -15.25 -7.79 -31.10
N THR A 2 -14.12 -8.20 -30.53
CA THR A 2 -13.42 -7.45 -29.47
C THR A 2 -12.93 -6.15 -30.11
N ASN A 3 -13.31 -5.00 -29.55
CA ASN A 3 -12.77 -3.73 -30.00
C ASN A 3 -11.37 -3.59 -29.42
N ASN A 4 -10.35 -3.49 -30.26
CA ASN A 4 -8.98 -3.33 -29.78
C ASN A 4 -8.68 -1.85 -29.53
N LEU A 5 -8.07 -1.55 -28.39
CA LEU A 5 -7.49 -0.23 -28.13
C LEU A 5 -6.17 -0.06 -28.87
N SER A 6 -5.82 1.16 -29.24
CA SER A 6 -4.47 1.45 -29.75
C SER A 6 -3.44 1.34 -28.63
N GLN A 7 -2.17 1.10 -28.98
CA GLN A 7 -1.09 1.04 -28.00
C GLN A 7 -1.05 2.30 -27.12
N LYS A 8 -1.15 3.49 -27.72
CA LYS A 8 -1.24 4.77 -26.99
C LYS A 8 -2.41 4.81 -26.00
N GLN A 9 -3.56 4.22 -26.32
CA GLN A 9 -4.69 4.16 -25.39
C GLN A 9 -4.44 3.19 -24.23
N ILE A 10 -3.72 2.09 -24.49
CA ILE A 10 -3.28 1.12 -23.48
C ILE A 10 -2.26 1.78 -22.55
N ASP A 11 -1.23 2.44 -23.08
CA ASP A 11 -0.18 3.10 -22.29
C ASP A 11 -0.79 4.20 -21.40
N ARG A 12 -1.74 4.97 -21.94
CA ARG A 12 -2.50 5.96 -21.17
C ARG A 12 -3.37 5.34 -20.09
N LEU A 13 -3.90 4.14 -20.28
CA LEU A 13 -4.72 3.44 -19.28
C LEU A 13 -3.92 3.17 -17.99
N TRP A 14 -2.62 2.97 -18.15
CA TRP A 14 -1.66 2.68 -17.10
C TRP A 14 -0.87 3.89 -16.61
N GLY A 15 -1.27 5.10 -17.00
CA GLY A 15 -0.65 6.32 -16.53
C GLY A 15 0.81 6.53 -16.94
N GLU A 16 1.28 5.85 -17.99
CA GLU A 16 2.63 6.05 -18.54
C GLU A 16 2.75 7.39 -19.30
N ASP A 17 1.68 7.78 -19.99
CA ASP A 17 1.60 9.01 -20.81
C ASP A 17 0.31 9.80 -20.51
N GLY A 18 -0.12 9.78 -19.24
CA GLY A 18 -1.33 10.46 -18.77
C GLY A 18 -1.69 10.16 -17.31
N PRO A 19 -2.80 10.73 -16.81
CA PRO A 19 -3.20 10.59 -15.42
C PRO A 19 -3.81 9.21 -15.12
N TYR A 20 -3.47 8.65 -13.96
CA TYR A 20 -4.08 7.43 -13.43
C TYR A 20 -5.56 7.66 -13.05
N SER A 21 -6.31 6.56 -12.89
CA SER A 21 -7.52 6.64 -12.07
C SER A 21 -7.09 6.57 -10.61
N GLN A 22 -7.56 7.49 -9.78
CA GLN A 22 -7.23 7.55 -8.36
C GLN A 22 -8.39 8.15 -7.57
N ALA A 23 -8.45 7.81 -6.28
CA ALA A 23 -9.37 8.40 -5.33
C ALA A 23 -8.55 9.07 -4.23
N ASN A 24 -8.88 10.33 -3.95
CA ASN A 24 -8.14 11.20 -3.04
C ASN A 24 -9.04 11.54 -1.86
N LEU A 25 -8.51 11.40 -0.64
CA LEU A 25 -9.07 12.02 0.56
C LEU A 25 -8.17 13.19 0.96
N ARG A 26 -8.72 14.40 0.98
CA ARG A 26 -7.99 15.63 1.30
C ARG A 26 -8.63 16.36 2.46
N LYS A 27 -7.80 17.05 3.23
CA LYS A 27 -8.21 17.96 4.29
C LYS A 27 -7.96 19.39 3.81
N GLU A 28 -9.01 20.19 3.73
CA GLU A 28 -8.92 21.62 3.39
C GLU A 28 -9.12 22.47 4.64
N VAL A 29 -8.12 23.27 4.99
CA VAL A 29 -8.19 24.20 6.11
C VAL A 29 -8.47 25.61 5.56
N ARG A 30 -9.61 26.18 5.92
CA ARG A 30 -10.03 27.53 5.53
C ARG A 30 -9.65 28.52 6.63
N ILE A 31 -8.82 29.49 6.30
CA ILE A 31 -8.38 30.57 7.19
C ILE A 31 -9.26 31.80 6.97
N LEU A 32 -9.71 32.43 8.05
CA LEU A 32 -10.38 33.73 8.02
C LEU A 32 -9.73 34.62 9.07
N ASP A 33 -9.24 35.77 8.64
CA ASP A 33 -8.40 36.69 9.42
C ASP A 33 -7.14 35.98 9.95
N ASP A 34 -6.90 36.01 11.26
CA ASP A 34 -5.74 35.47 11.96
C ASP A 34 -5.98 34.05 12.51
N ARG A 35 -7.05 33.36 12.09
CA ARG A 35 -7.43 32.05 12.64
C ARG A 35 -7.97 31.07 11.60
N VAL A 36 -7.91 29.79 11.97
CA VAL A 36 -8.66 28.74 11.27
C VAL A 36 -10.15 29.00 11.46
N SER A 37 -10.86 29.14 10.35
CA SER A 37 -12.31 29.32 10.32
C SER A 37 -13.01 27.97 10.32
N ARG A 38 -12.64 27.11 9.37
CA ARG A 38 -13.27 25.79 9.15
C ARG A 38 -12.27 24.82 8.57
N THR A 39 -12.51 23.55 8.78
CA THR A 39 -11.75 22.46 8.14
C THR A 39 -12.74 21.55 7.43
N PHE A 40 -12.46 21.14 6.21
CA PHE A 40 -13.29 20.23 5.43
C PHE A 40 -12.53 18.97 5.08
N LEU A 41 -13.23 17.84 5.04
CA LEU A 41 -12.77 16.60 4.42
C LEU A 41 -13.45 16.48 3.06
N ILE A 42 -12.64 16.23 2.03
CA ILE A 42 -13.08 16.15 0.64
C ILE A 42 -12.64 14.82 0.05
N VAL A 43 -13.57 14.11 -0.57
CA VAL A 43 -13.26 12.96 -1.43
C VAL A 43 -13.40 13.39 -2.88
N GLU A 44 -12.28 13.37 -3.60
CA GLU A 44 -12.20 13.67 -5.02
C GLU A 44 -11.73 12.42 -5.78
N VAL A 45 -12.34 12.14 -6.92
CA VAL A 45 -11.93 11.03 -7.78
C VAL A 45 -11.44 11.56 -9.12
N ASP A 46 -10.26 11.10 -9.52
CA ASP A 46 -9.71 11.34 -10.84
C ASP A 46 -9.89 10.06 -11.65
N ILE A 47 -10.54 10.17 -12.80
CA ILE A 47 -10.84 9.03 -13.68
C ILE A 47 -9.95 9.14 -14.90
N ASN A 48 -9.18 8.10 -15.17
CA ASN A 48 -8.32 8.04 -16.35
C ASN A 48 -9.13 8.36 -17.64
N PRO A 49 -8.64 9.25 -18.53
CA PRO A 49 -9.37 9.69 -19.71
C PRO A 49 -9.83 8.56 -20.64
N THR A 50 -9.02 7.52 -20.83
CA THR A 50 -9.39 6.36 -21.66
C THR A 50 -10.55 5.61 -21.00
N THR A 51 -10.45 5.36 -19.69
CA THR A 51 -11.49 4.71 -18.90
C THR A 51 -12.80 5.50 -18.94
N TYR A 52 -12.75 6.79 -18.63
CA TYR A 52 -13.91 7.67 -18.64
C TYR A 52 -14.63 7.68 -20.01
N LYS A 53 -13.88 7.90 -21.10
CA LYS A 53 -14.46 8.01 -22.45
C LYS A 53 -15.13 6.71 -22.89
N ILE A 54 -14.54 5.56 -22.57
CA ILE A 54 -15.10 4.24 -22.89
C ILE A 54 -16.36 3.99 -22.05
N VAL A 55 -16.29 4.17 -20.74
CA VAL A 55 -17.43 3.91 -19.85
C VAL A 55 -18.58 4.86 -20.17
N ARG A 56 -18.31 6.15 -20.41
CA ARG A 56 -19.35 7.13 -20.80
C ARG A 56 -20.10 6.73 -22.06
N LYS A 57 -19.40 6.21 -23.08
CA LYS A 57 -20.04 5.68 -24.30
C LYS A 57 -20.91 4.46 -24.03
N ASN A 58 -20.56 3.67 -23.01
CA ASN A 58 -21.25 2.43 -22.63
C ASN A 58 -22.22 2.61 -21.46
N ARG A 59 -22.46 3.85 -20.98
CA ARG A 59 -23.23 4.13 -19.75
C ARG A 59 -24.68 3.64 -19.75
N HIS A 60 -25.23 3.36 -20.92
CA HIS A 60 -26.60 2.87 -21.14
C HIS A 60 -26.69 1.33 -21.16
N LYS A 61 -25.56 0.62 -21.13
CA LYS A 61 -25.55 -0.85 -21.09
C LYS A 61 -25.95 -1.36 -19.70
N LYS A 62 -26.37 -2.63 -19.64
CA LYS A 62 -26.87 -3.27 -18.42
C LYS A 62 -25.90 -3.16 -17.24
N GLU A 63 -24.59 -3.14 -17.51
CA GLU A 63 -23.52 -3.05 -16.51
C GLU A 63 -23.53 -1.74 -15.72
N PHE A 64 -24.01 -0.64 -16.33
CA PHE A 64 -23.90 0.72 -15.78
C PHE A 64 -25.22 1.48 -15.70
N LYS A 65 -26.23 1.13 -16.49
CA LYS A 65 -27.46 1.93 -16.61
C LYS A 65 -28.17 2.20 -15.27
N ASP A 66 -28.09 1.24 -14.34
CA ASP A 66 -28.72 1.32 -13.01
C ASP A 66 -27.69 1.60 -11.89
N ASP A 67 -26.41 1.78 -12.24
CA ASP A 67 -25.35 2.08 -11.29
C ASP A 67 -25.27 3.58 -11.01
N GLN A 68 -26.00 4.02 -9.98
CA GLN A 68 -26.10 5.44 -9.62
C GLN A 68 -24.75 6.09 -9.39
N ARG A 69 -23.79 5.38 -8.78
CA ARG A 69 -22.47 5.97 -8.50
C ARG A 69 -21.70 6.20 -9.79
N VAL A 70 -21.69 5.23 -10.71
CA VAL A 70 -21.06 5.42 -12.03
C VAL A 70 -21.73 6.58 -12.77
N GLN A 71 -23.07 6.66 -12.76
CA GLN A 71 -23.76 7.77 -13.43
C GLN A 71 -23.38 9.13 -12.84
N GLN A 72 -23.37 9.26 -11.50
CA GLN A 72 -22.95 10.49 -10.81
C GLN A 72 -21.53 10.90 -11.17
N LEU A 73 -20.58 9.97 -11.13
CA LEU A 73 -19.19 10.25 -11.51
C LEU A 73 -19.12 10.74 -12.96
N LEU A 74 -19.84 10.10 -13.88
CA LEU A 74 -19.82 10.50 -15.29
C LEU A 74 -20.46 11.87 -15.54
N ASP A 75 -21.54 12.19 -14.83
CA ASP A 75 -22.33 13.41 -15.03
C ASP A 75 -21.70 14.65 -14.37
N HIS A 76 -20.95 14.45 -13.27
CA HIS A 76 -20.33 15.53 -12.49
C HIS A 76 -18.81 15.58 -12.61
N SER A 77 -18.23 14.91 -13.60
CA SER A 77 -16.80 15.01 -13.88
C SER A 77 -16.45 16.22 -14.75
N GLU A 78 -15.40 16.93 -14.34
CA GLU A 78 -14.73 17.97 -15.12
C GLU A 78 -13.46 17.43 -15.77
N ASN A 79 -13.18 17.77 -17.02
CA ASN A 79 -11.92 17.40 -17.65
C ASN A 79 -10.80 18.34 -17.16
N ARG A 80 -9.77 17.79 -16.51
CA ARG A 80 -8.59 18.52 -16.03
C ARG A 80 -7.27 18.01 -16.63
N GLU A 81 -7.31 17.41 -17.83
CA GLU A 81 -6.12 17.04 -18.60
C GLU A 81 -5.22 18.29 -18.87
N PRO A 82 -3.88 18.16 -18.92
CA PRO A 82 -3.11 16.91 -18.91
C PRO A 82 -2.74 16.39 -17.51
N TYR A 83 -2.85 17.22 -16.47
CA TYR A 83 -2.33 16.91 -15.14
C TYR A 83 -3.19 15.92 -14.37
N SER A 84 -4.51 16.03 -14.53
CA SER A 84 -5.50 15.13 -13.94
C SER A 84 -6.41 14.56 -15.02
N GLY A 85 -7.14 13.50 -14.68
CA GLY A 85 -8.11 12.91 -15.60
C GLY A 85 -9.42 13.70 -15.62
N TYR A 86 -10.52 12.96 -15.64
CA TYR A 86 -11.86 13.48 -15.38
C TYR A 86 -12.09 13.47 -13.88
N VAL A 87 -12.25 14.66 -13.30
CA VAL A 87 -12.25 14.86 -11.85
C VAL A 87 -13.66 15.09 -11.35
N SER A 88 -14.09 14.36 -10.32
CA SER A 88 -15.41 14.52 -9.70
C SER A 88 -15.30 14.55 -8.18
N MET A 89 -15.97 15.52 -7.56
CA MET A 89 -16.09 15.58 -6.11
C MET A 89 -17.23 14.66 -5.66
N SER A 90 -16.92 13.70 -4.80
CA SER A 90 -17.87 12.68 -4.32
C SER A 90 -18.31 12.89 -2.88
N PHE A 91 -17.58 13.71 -2.12
CA PHE A 91 -17.90 14.05 -0.74
C PHE A 91 -17.24 15.38 -0.36
N GLU A 92 -17.95 16.22 0.38
CA GLU A 92 -17.41 17.37 1.10
C GLU A 92 -18.19 17.48 2.42
N ARG A 93 -17.49 17.52 3.55
CA ARG A 93 -18.10 17.79 4.85
C ARG A 93 -17.13 18.50 5.77
N GLU A 94 -17.65 19.41 6.59
CA GLU A 94 -16.87 20.08 7.62
C GLU A 94 -16.43 19.07 8.70
N TYR A 95 -15.14 19.08 9.03
CA TYR A 95 -14.54 18.25 10.07
C TYR A 95 -14.83 18.86 11.44
N THR A 96 -15.97 18.45 12.00
CA THR A 96 -16.46 18.85 13.33
C THR A 96 -16.25 17.75 14.36
N ASP A 97 -16.23 16.50 13.92
CA ASP A 97 -16.03 15.30 14.74
C ASP A 97 -15.56 14.12 13.88
N GLU A 98 -15.24 12.99 14.51
CA GLU A 98 -14.77 11.77 13.84
C GLU A 98 -15.80 11.17 12.87
N SER A 99 -17.10 11.41 13.04
CA SER A 99 -18.13 10.90 12.11
C SER A 99 -17.93 11.42 10.69
N ALA A 100 -17.32 12.61 10.53
CA ALA A 100 -16.94 13.15 9.24
C ALA A 100 -15.82 12.33 8.59
N VAL A 101 -14.85 11.82 9.36
CA VAL A 101 -13.79 10.93 8.88
C VAL A 101 -14.38 9.60 8.44
N TYR A 102 -15.15 8.94 9.30
CA TYR A 102 -15.82 7.67 8.96
C TYR A 102 -16.67 7.80 7.68
N SER A 103 -17.40 8.91 7.54
CA SER A 103 -18.20 9.17 6.32
C SER A 103 -17.31 9.36 5.09
N ALA A 104 -16.21 10.12 5.21
CA ALA A 104 -15.29 10.37 4.11
C ALA A 104 -14.58 9.08 3.67
N GLU A 105 -14.13 8.24 4.60
CA GLU A 105 -13.51 6.95 4.31
C GLU A 105 -14.49 5.95 3.69
N ALA A 106 -15.73 5.92 4.17
CA ALA A 106 -16.77 5.08 3.56
C ALA A 106 -17.02 5.49 2.10
N VAL A 107 -17.12 6.79 1.82
CA VAL A 107 -17.26 7.29 0.44
C VAL A 107 -15.99 7.03 -0.38
N LEU A 108 -14.80 7.20 0.19
CA LEU A 108 -13.52 6.90 -0.45
C LEU A 108 -13.48 5.43 -0.92
N SER A 109 -13.84 4.50 -0.04
CA SER A 109 -13.89 3.06 -0.36
C SER A 109 -14.92 2.76 -1.46
N ASP A 110 -16.09 3.40 -1.42
CA ASP A 110 -17.13 3.23 -2.43
C ASP A 110 -16.70 3.75 -3.82
N VAL A 111 -16.06 4.92 -3.87
CA VAL A 111 -15.57 5.46 -5.15
C VAL A 111 -14.39 4.67 -5.69
N GLN A 112 -13.51 4.15 -4.83
CA GLN A 112 -12.43 3.24 -5.22
C GLN A 112 -12.98 1.99 -5.91
N LYS A 113 -13.97 1.32 -5.29
CA LYS A 113 -14.64 0.15 -5.88
C LYS A 113 -15.29 0.51 -7.21
N THR A 114 -15.88 1.70 -7.29
CA THR A 114 -16.53 2.18 -8.52
C THR A 114 -15.53 2.39 -9.66
N ILE A 115 -14.42 3.08 -9.43
CA ILE A 115 -13.42 3.28 -10.50
C ILE A 115 -12.72 1.97 -10.88
N ILE A 116 -12.52 1.05 -9.94
CA ILE A 116 -12.02 -0.30 -10.24
C ILE A 116 -12.99 -1.04 -11.15
N LYS A 117 -14.31 -0.98 -10.86
CA LYS A 117 -15.36 -1.56 -11.72
C LYS A 117 -15.31 -0.95 -13.13
N MET A 118 -15.21 0.37 -13.23
CA MET A 118 -15.10 1.08 -14.52
C MET A 118 -13.87 0.62 -15.31
N HIS A 119 -12.72 0.49 -14.65
CA HIS A 119 -11.48 0.09 -15.27
C HIS A 119 -11.49 -1.39 -15.70
N LYS A 120 -12.03 -2.27 -14.85
CA LYS A 120 -12.22 -3.69 -15.16
C LYS A 120 -13.10 -3.90 -16.38
N PHE A 121 -14.18 -3.14 -16.52
CA PHE A 121 -15.01 -3.18 -17.71
C PHE A 121 -14.20 -2.90 -18.98
N VAL A 122 -13.27 -1.93 -18.94
CA VAL A 122 -12.40 -1.62 -20.09
C VAL A 122 -11.48 -2.79 -20.38
N MET A 123 -10.81 -3.35 -19.37
CA MET A 123 -9.90 -4.49 -19.55
C MET A 123 -10.62 -5.69 -20.17
N ASP A 124 -11.78 -6.06 -19.61
CA ASP A 124 -12.55 -7.24 -20.01
C ASP A 124 -13.12 -7.11 -21.43
N ASN A 125 -13.51 -5.90 -21.86
CA ASN A 125 -14.16 -5.69 -23.17
C ASN A 125 -13.20 -5.32 -24.31
N TYR A 126 -11.97 -4.92 -23.99
CA TYR A 126 -11.01 -4.39 -24.97
C TYR A 126 -9.68 -5.17 -25.01
N ALA A 127 -9.66 -6.40 -24.50
CA ALA A 127 -8.53 -7.32 -24.53
C ALA A 127 -7.22 -6.70 -24.00
N VAL A 128 -7.33 -5.84 -22.98
CA VAL A 128 -6.17 -5.22 -22.35
C VAL A 128 -5.66 -6.17 -21.28
N ALA A 129 -4.45 -6.68 -21.44
CA ALA A 129 -3.78 -7.41 -20.38
C ALA A 129 -3.60 -6.48 -19.17
N PRO A 130 -3.79 -6.96 -17.93
CA PRO A 130 -3.51 -6.15 -16.75
C PRO A 130 -2.08 -5.60 -16.82
N ALA A 131 -1.87 -4.36 -16.37
CA ALA A 131 -0.53 -3.80 -16.27
C ALA A 131 0.40 -4.81 -15.61
N LYS A 132 1.58 -5.02 -16.22
CA LYS A 132 2.73 -5.58 -15.50
C LYS A 132 3.08 -4.55 -14.44
N SER A 133 2.48 -4.66 -13.25
CA SER A 133 2.48 -3.53 -12.33
C SER A 133 3.91 -3.18 -11.89
N LEU A 134 4.27 -1.90 -11.98
CA LEU A 134 5.52 -1.38 -11.40
C LEU A 134 5.56 -1.64 -9.88
N LYS A 135 4.41 -1.65 -9.20
CA LYS A 135 4.28 -2.10 -7.81
C LYS A 135 4.71 -3.57 -7.65
N THR A 136 4.42 -4.46 -8.59
CA THR A 136 4.83 -5.86 -8.52
C THR A 136 6.32 -5.98 -8.77
N LYS A 137 6.95 -5.15 -9.61
CA LYS A 137 8.41 -5.16 -9.77
C LYS A 137 9.16 -4.52 -8.60
N ILE A 138 8.68 -3.39 -8.09
CA ILE A 138 9.30 -2.67 -6.96
C ILE A 138 9.08 -3.45 -5.65
N ASN A 139 7.85 -3.91 -5.41
CA ASN A 139 7.52 -4.74 -4.23
C ASN A 139 8.12 -6.14 -4.35
N ASN A 140 8.17 -6.79 -5.54
CA ASN A 140 8.92 -8.06 -5.64
C ASN A 140 10.42 -7.86 -5.48
N ARG A 141 11.00 -6.74 -5.92
CA ARG A 141 12.44 -6.50 -5.74
C ARG A 141 12.78 -6.25 -4.27
N ALA A 142 12.09 -5.32 -3.61
CA ALA A 142 12.26 -5.05 -2.19
C ALA A 142 11.92 -6.29 -1.33
N ARG A 143 10.86 -7.03 -1.67
CA ARG A 143 10.50 -8.28 -0.98
C ARG A 143 11.50 -9.41 -1.26
N THR A 144 12.10 -9.48 -2.46
CA THR A 144 13.14 -10.47 -2.75
C THR A 144 14.41 -10.13 -1.98
N GLU A 145 14.79 -8.84 -1.94
CA GLU A 145 15.93 -8.34 -1.15
C GLU A 145 15.69 -8.61 0.35
N ILE A 146 14.51 -8.32 0.89
CA ILE A 146 14.14 -8.66 2.29
C ILE A 146 14.18 -10.17 2.53
N LEU A 147 13.69 -11.00 1.60
CA LEU A 147 13.73 -12.46 1.76
C LEU A 147 15.15 -13.03 1.64
N GLU A 148 16.02 -12.41 0.85
CA GLU A 148 17.44 -12.77 0.76
C GLU A 148 18.18 -12.39 2.04
N GLU A 149 17.93 -11.19 2.57
CA GLU A 149 18.46 -10.77 3.88
C GLU A 149 17.94 -11.67 5.00
N ARG A 150 16.64 -12.01 5.03
CA ARG A 150 16.10 -12.97 5.99
C ARG A 150 16.85 -14.30 5.95
N ARG A 151 17.11 -14.85 4.75
CA ARG A 151 17.86 -16.11 4.63
C ARG A 151 19.31 -15.98 5.09
N ARG A 152 19.96 -14.84 4.83
CA ARG A 152 21.32 -14.57 5.32
C ARG A 152 21.33 -14.53 6.85
N ILE A 153 20.43 -13.76 7.44
CA ILE A 153 20.29 -13.58 8.89
C ILE A 153 19.92 -14.90 9.57
N GLU A 154 18.98 -15.67 9.00
CA GLU A 154 18.62 -17.01 9.51
C GLU A 154 19.83 -17.93 9.55
N LYS A 155 20.69 -17.88 8.53
CA LYS A 155 21.91 -18.67 8.50
C LYS A 155 22.91 -18.17 9.56
N GLU A 156 23.12 -16.87 9.67
CA GLU A 156 24.02 -16.29 10.68
C GLU A 156 23.56 -16.61 12.10
N ILE A 157 22.26 -16.57 12.38
CA ILE A 157 21.70 -16.98 13.68
C ILE A 157 22.01 -18.45 13.94
N VAL A 158 21.77 -19.35 12.99
CA VAL A 158 22.07 -20.78 13.17
C VAL A 158 23.56 -21.01 13.40
N ASP A 159 24.41 -20.39 12.59
CA ASP A 159 25.87 -20.51 12.70
C ASP A 159 26.33 -19.99 14.09
N LEU A 160 25.77 -18.87 14.58
CA LEU A 160 26.09 -18.32 15.91
C LEU A 160 25.57 -19.18 17.07
N LEU A 161 24.35 -19.71 16.98
CA LEU A 161 23.78 -20.60 18.01
C LEU A 161 24.58 -21.90 18.11
N GLU A 162 25.05 -22.44 16.98
CA GLU A 162 25.94 -23.60 16.95
C GLU A 162 27.32 -23.27 17.54
N GLU A 163 27.89 -22.10 17.21
CA GLU A 163 29.20 -21.66 17.67
C GLU A 163 29.25 -21.42 19.18
N CYS A 164 28.19 -20.82 19.77
CA CYS A 164 28.10 -20.63 21.21
C CYS A 164 27.55 -21.86 21.96
N GLY A 165 27.11 -22.90 21.27
CA GLY A 165 26.53 -24.10 21.89
C GLY A 165 25.21 -23.80 22.62
N SER A 166 24.39 -22.91 22.05
CA SER A 166 23.11 -22.52 22.63
C SER A 166 22.10 -23.67 22.63
N ASP A 167 21.27 -23.72 23.67
CA ASP A 167 20.11 -24.64 23.73
C ASP A 167 18.91 -24.13 22.91
N PHE A 168 18.96 -22.88 22.43
CA PHE A 168 17.92 -22.27 21.62
C PHE A 168 18.09 -22.58 20.15
N ASP A 169 16.99 -22.63 19.41
CA ASP A 169 16.99 -22.78 17.96
C ASP A 169 16.53 -21.50 17.24
N LEU A 170 16.59 -21.53 15.90
CA LEU A 170 16.16 -20.40 15.07
C LEU A 170 14.68 -20.04 15.27
N ALA A 171 13.83 -21.00 15.62
CA ALA A 171 12.42 -20.73 15.88
C ALA A 171 12.23 -19.95 17.19
N ASP A 172 13.02 -20.25 18.23
CA ASP A 172 13.00 -19.51 19.49
C ASP A 172 13.37 -18.04 19.29
N VAL A 173 14.44 -17.78 18.51
CA VAL A 173 14.87 -16.40 18.17
C VAL A 173 13.80 -15.65 17.37
N LYS A 174 13.17 -16.33 16.40
CA LYS A 174 12.09 -15.73 15.59
C LYS A 174 10.85 -15.42 16.41
N GLU A 175 10.49 -16.31 17.33
CA GLU A 175 9.35 -16.11 18.21
C GLU A 175 9.60 -14.91 19.13
N ALA A 176 10.80 -14.80 19.71
CA ALA A 176 11.17 -13.68 20.56
C ALA A 176 11.12 -12.32 19.85
N VAL A 177 11.50 -12.28 18.55
CA VAL A 177 11.30 -11.07 17.73
C VAL A 177 9.82 -10.84 17.41
N TYR A 178 9.08 -11.90 17.09
CA TYR A 178 7.67 -11.77 16.69
C TYR A 178 6.79 -11.27 17.84
N SER A 179 6.94 -11.84 19.03
CA SER A 179 6.14 -11.54 20.21
C SER A 179 6.74 -10.42 21.07
N GLU A 180 7.47 -9.47 20.45
CA GLU A 180 8.03 -8.33 21.17
C GLU A 180 6.94 -7.52 21.90
N THR A 181 7.25 -7.10 23.12
CA THR A 181 6.36 -6.32 23.99
C THR A 181 7.01 -5.01 24.45
N GLU A 182 8.34 -4.97 24.65
CA GLU A 182 9.08 -3.81 25.17
C GLU A 182 10.56 -3.74 24.69
N THR A 183 11.26 -2.63 24.99
CA THR A 183 12.66 -2.39 24.59
C THR A 183 13.69 -3.38 25.14
N ASP A 184 13.35 -4.10 26.22
CA ASP A 184 14.26 -5.07 26.84
C ASP A 184 14.30 -6.43 26.08
N ASP A 185 13.43 -6.62 25.08
CA ASP A 185 13.36 -7.87 24.31
C ASP A 185 14.61 -8.08 23.43
N MET A 186 15.28 -7.01 22.99
CA MET A 186 16.59 -7.13 22.35
C MET A 186 17.64 -7.75 23.27
N GLN A 187 17.62 -7.43 24.58
CA GLN A 187 18.56 -8.03 25.52
C GLN A 187 18.25 -9.50 25.76
N GLN A 188 16.97 -9.88 25.74
CA GLN A 188 16.57 -11.29 25.84
C GLN A 188 17.05 -12.09 24.64
N ILE A 189 16.95 -11.54 23.43
CA ILE A 189 17.46 -12.20 22.22
C ILE A 189 18.98 -12.30 22.26
N ILE A 190 19.71 -11.24 22.66
CA ILE A 190 21.17 -11.29 22.81
C ILE A 190 21.58 -12.38 23.82
N ALA A 191 20.85 -12.51 24.93
CA ALA A 191 21.12 -13.53 25.94
C ALA A 191 20.94 -14.97 25.43
N MET A 192 20.20 -15.20 24.33
CA MET A 192 20.11 -16.52 23.69
C MET A 192 21.45 -16.98 23.08
N PHE A 193 22.37 -16.05 22.82
CA PHE A 193 23.69 -16.33 22.25
C PHE A 193 24.83 -16.26 23.28
N ASP A 194 24.59 -15.69 24.47
CA ASP A 194 25.60 -15.52 25.52
C ASP A 194 25.58 -16.72 26.49
N THR A 195 26.28 -17.79 26.11
CA THR A 195 26.39 -19.02 26.91
C THR A 195 27.54 -18.99 27.92
N GLY A 196 28.37 -17.94 27.91
CA GLY A 196 29.55 -17.81 28.77
C GLY A 196 30.74 -18.70 28.38
N GLU A 197 30.72 -19.29 27.19
CA GLU A 197 31.81 -20.12 26.67
C GLU A 197 33.06 -19.27 26.34
N PRO A 198 34.29 -19.72 26.71
CA PRO A 198 35.52 -18.94 26.56
C PRO A 198 35.89 -18.60 25.11
N ASP A 199 35.43 -19.42 24.16
CA ASP A 199 35.68 -19.30 22.71
C ASP A 199 34.40 -18.99 21.92
N GLY A 200 33.39 -18.41 22.58
CA GLY A 200 32.14 -18.01 21.95
C GLY A 200 32.29 -16.85 20.95
N PRO A 201 31.28 -16.63 20.10
CA PRO A 201 31.29 -15.55 19.12
C PRO A 201 31.35 -14.18 19.79
N ASP A 202 31.99 -13.22 19.11
CA ASP A 202 32.17 -11.88 19.65
C ASP A 202 30.82 -11.16 19.85
N LEU A 203 30.70 -10.45 20.98
CA LEU A 203 29.47 -9.74 21.34
C LEU A 203 29.05 -8.73 20.27
N SER A 204 29.99 -8.11 19.54
CA SER A 204 29.63 -7.20 18.46
C SER A 204 28.96 -7.91 17.28
N THR A 205 29.39 -9.12 16.96
CA THR A 205 28.77 -9.97 15.93
C THR A 205 27.36 -10.38 16.35
N ILE A 206 27.18 -10.78 17.61
CA ILE A 206 25.85 -11.10 18.16
C ILE A 206 24.92 -9.89 18.05
N ILE A 207 25.36 -8.71 18.48
CA ILE A 207 24.55 -7.48 18.43
C ILE A 207 24.17 -7.10 16.99
N GLU A 208 25.10 -7.23 16.04
CA GLU A 208 24.84 -6.95 14.63
C GLU A 208 23.76 -7.89 14.08
N THR A 209 23.91 -9.21 14.28
CA THR A 209 22.92 -10.20 13.82
C THR A 209 21.55 -10.02 14.48
N VAL A 210 21.50 -9.70 15.78
CA VAL A 210 20.22 -9.43 16.48
C VAL A 210 19.57 -8.14 15.96
N THR A 211 20.36 -7.10 15.69
CA THR A 211 19.85 -5.85 15.11
C THR A 211 19.28 -6.08 13.70
N ASP A 212 19.95 -6.91 12.91
CA ASP A 212 19.46 -7.31 11.59
C ASP A 212 18.18 -8.14 11.69
N ALA A 213 18.12 -9.11 12.60
CA ALA A 213 16.91 -9.88 12.87
C ALA A 213 15.74 -8.97 13.26
N TRP A 214 15.98 -8.00 14.13
CA TRP A 214 14.98 -7.01 14.53
C TRP A 214 14.44 -6.20 13.34
N ASN A 215 15.31 -5.79 12.42
CA ASN A 215 14.89 -4.97 11.27
C ASN A 215 14.20 -5.76 10.16
N TYR A 216 14.55 -7.03 10.00
CA TYR A 216 14.11 -7.84 8.86
C TYR A 216 13.10 -8.93 9.21
N PHE A 217 12.96 -9.39 10.46
CA PHE A 217 11.96 -10.40 10.82
C PHE A 217 10.59 -9.79 11.14
N PRO A 218 9.49 -10.55 10.95
CA PRO A 218 8.14 -10.07 11.23
C PRO A 218 7.90 -9.78 12.71
N HIS A 219 7.08 -8.76 12.99
CA HIS A 219 6.66 -8.35 14.34
C HIS A 219 5.15 -8.43 14.50
N GLU A 220 4.66 -8.88 15.66
CA GLU A 220 3.23 -8.91 15.99
C GLU A 220 2.65 -7.50 16.05
N ALA A 221 3.37 -6.58 16.70
CA ALA A 221 2.97 -5.16 16.82
C ALA A 221 2.82 -4.46 15.46
N LEU A 222 3.50 -4.95 14.42
CA LEU A 222 3.46 -4.43 13.05
C LEU A 222 2.52 -5.25 12.14
N GLY A 223 1.67 -6.10 12.70
CA GLY A 223 0.73 -6.92 11.94
C GLY A 223 1.40 -7.99 11.06
N GLY A 224 2.55 -8.50 11.48
CA GLY A 224 3.34 -9.50 10.75
C GLY A 224 4.25 -8.93 9.66
N GLN A 225 4.54 -7.63 9.70
CA GLN A 225 5.53 -6.96 8.86
C GLN A 225 6.82 -6.70 9.65
N CYS A 226 7.94 -6.49 8.96
CA CYS A 226 9.19 -6.03 9.58
C CYS A 226 9.41 -4.52 9.43
N PRO A 227 10.25 -3.88 10.27
CA PRO A 227 10.61 -2.47 10.13
C PRO A 227 11.05 -2.10 8.71
N ALA A 228 11.91 -2.92 8.08
CA ALA A 228 12.36 -2.70 6.70
C ALA A 228 11.24 -2.75 5.64
N GLU A 229 10.07 -3.32 5.95
CA GLU A 229 8.89 -3.34 5.07
C GLU A 229 8.01 -2.08 5.19
N ILE A 230 8.23 -1.25 6.22
CA ILE A 230 7.38 -0.09 6.57
C ILE A 230 8.07 1.26 6.27
N VAL A 231 9.40 1.26 6.10
CA VAL A 231 10.24 2.45 5.84
C VAL A 231 10.13 2.94 4.39
#